data_AF-W6TJS4-F1
#
_entry.id   AF-W6TJS4-F1
#
_cell.length_a   1.000
_cell.length_b   1.000
_cell.length_c   1.000
_cell.angle_alpha   90.00
_cell.angle_beta   90.00
_cell.angle_gamma   90.00
#
_symmetry.space_group_name_H-M   'P 1'
#
loop_
_entity.id
_entity.type
_entity.pdbx_description
1 polymer ?
#
loop_
_entity_poly.entity_id
_entity_poly.type
_entity_poly.pdbx_seq_one_letter_code
_entity_poly.pdbx_strand_id
1 'polypeptide(L)'
;MHVNLLLVKQHLYLGNLFDTKHVYFYNTPKKDGILKNLNQAIIFYKMATSYYKKALTYHKQLDKYKFIKIQGNGITNWEDEYYRIEIKELNYYDIIERELIRIAKNKRVFSKKTKFLLILF
;
A
#
# COMPACT_ATOMS: atom_id res chain seq x y z
N MET A 1 4.87 -17.75 -2.16
CA MET A 1 4.00 -16.76 -1.46
C MET A 1 4.80 -15.69 -0.74
N HIS A 2 5.61 -16.03 0.27
CA HIS A 2 6.28 -15.05 1.18
C HIS A 2 7.14 -13.99 0.50
N VAL A 3 7.87 -14.31 -0.56
CA VAL A 3 8.62 -13.29 -1.33
C VAL A 3 7.69 -12.18 -1.83
N ASN A 4 6.47 -12.51 -2.28
CA ASN A 4 5.51 -11.49 -2.68
C ASN A 4 5.00 -10.69 -1.48
N LEU A 5 4.82 -11.30 -0.30
CA LEU A 5 4.46 -10.56 0.92
C LEU A 5 5.56 -9.61 1.37
N LEU A 6 6.83 -9.98 1.24
CA LEU A 6 7.96 -9.08 1.49
C LEU A 6 7.93 -7.89 0.52
N LEU A 7 7.64 -8.13 -0.76
CA LEU A 7 7.48 -7.06 -1.73
C LEU A 7 6.28 -6.15 -1.40
N VAL A 8 5.15 -6.69 -0.93
CA VAL A 8 4.03 -5.90 -0.41
C VAL A 8 4.50 -4.96 0.69
N LYS A 9 5.18 -5.48 1.72
CA LYS A 9 5.68 -4.69 2.86
C LYS A 9 6.64 -3.57 2.40
N GLN A 10 7.58 -3.88 1.51
CA GLN A 10 8.51 -2.89 0.97
C GLN A 10 7.79 -1.78 0.19
N HIS A 11 6.81 -2.14 -0.64
CA HIS A 11 6.07 -1.15 -1.43
C HIS A 11 5.09 -0.34 -0.59
N LEU A 12 4.53 -0.90 0.49
CA LEU A 12 3.79 -0.13 1.49
C LEU A 12 4.68 0.89 2.18
N TYR A 13 5.90 0.50 2.56
CA TYR A 13 6.88 1.40 3.16
C TYR A 13 7.25 2.55 2.21
N LEU A 14 7.58 2.23 0.95
CA LEU A 14 7.86 3.23 -0.07
C LEU A 14 6.65 4.14 -0.33
N GLY A 15 5.44 3.59 -0.42
CA GLY A 15 4.21 4.36 -0.54
C GLY A 15 4.07 5.38 0.59
N ASN A 16 4.30 4.95 1.83
CA ASN A 16 4.24 5.82 3.00
C ASN A 16 5.34 6.89 3.02
N LEU A 17 6.54 6.60 2.51
CA LEU A 17 7.64 7.56 2.43
C LEU A 17 7.31 8.75 1.50
N PHE A 18 6.63 8.49 0.38
CA PHE A 18 6.17 9.54 -0.54
C PHE A 18 4.82 10.12 -0.14
N ASP A 19 4.12 9.51 0.80
CA ASP A 19 2.87 10.03 1.34
C ASP A 19 3.14 11.21 2.25
N THR A 20 2.93 12.41 1.72
CA THR A 20 3.12 13.68 2.40
C THR A 20 1.99 13.96 3.41
N LYS A 21 1.74 12.99 4.30
CA LYS A 21 0.61 12.92 5.25
C LYS A 21 0.40 14.20 6.07
N HIS A 22 1.44 14.99 6.33
CA HIS A 22 1.42 16.12 7.28
C HIS A 22 1.92 17.44 6.68
N VAL A 23 1.89 17.60 5.35
CA VAL A 23 2.42 18.81 4.72
C VAL A 23 1.36 19.93 4.80
N TYR A 24 1.35 20.64 5.93
CA TYR A 24 0.54 21.85 6.21
C TYR A 24 0.94 23.08 5.38
N PHE A 25 1.61 22.89 4.25
CA PHE A 25 2.14 23.97 3.42
C PHE A 25 1.13 24.33 2.32
N TYR A 26 -0.02 24.85 2.75
CA TYR A 26 -1.15 25.17 1.86
C TYR A 26 -0.91 26.38 0.94
N ASN A 27 0.15 27.17 1.17
CA ASN A 27 0.45 28.41 0.43
C ASN A 27 1.87 28.47 -0.18
N THR A 28 2.58 27.36 -0.33
CA THR A 28 4.01 27.37 -0.72
C THR A 28 4.20 27.00 -2.20
N PRO A 29 5.20 27.58 -2.92
CA PRO A 29 5.57 27.21 -4.31
C PRO A 29 5.96 25.74 -4.56
N LYS A 30 5.81 24.85 -3.57
CA LYS A 30 6.15 23.42 -3.61
C LYS A 30 4.96 22.50 -3.93
N LYS A 31 3.79 23.05 -4.28
CA LYS A 31 2.55 22.29 -4.53
C LYS A 31 2.71 21.20 -5.59
N ASP A 32 3.40 21.47 -6.68
CA ASP A 32 3.62 20.48 -7.74
C ASP A 32 4.49 19.32 -7.25
N GLY A 33 5.45 19.59 -6.35
CA GLY A 33 6.23 18.57 -5.66
C GLY A 33 5.38 17.67 -4.76
N ILE A 34 4.40 18.24 -4.04
CA ILE A 34 3.45 17.48 -3.22
C ILE A 34 2.62 16.56 -4.12
N LEU A 35 2.07 17.08 -5.21
CA LEU A 35 1.26 16.28 -6.14
C LEU A 35 2.08 15.16 -6.79
N LYS A 36 3.33 15.44 -7.15
CA LYS A 36 4.29 14.45 -7.67
C LYS A 36 4.55 13.34 -6.65
N ASN A 37 4.80 13.68 -5.38
CA ASN A 37 4.99 12.70 -4.31
C ASN A 37 3.74 11.85 -4.09
N LEU A 38 2.55 12.44 -4.05
CA LEU A 38 1.29 11.69 -3.92
C LEU A 38 1.06 10.74 -5.11
N ASN A 39 1.40 11.16 -6.33
CA ASN A 39 1.35 10.27 -7.50
C ASN A 39 2.33 9.10 -7.37
N GLN A 40 3.53 9.36 -6.87
CA GLN A 40 4.53 8.33 -6.63
C GLN A 40 4.07 7.32 -5.55
N ALA A 41 3.45 7.80 -4.47
CA ALA A 41 2.86 6.95 -3.43
C ALA A 41 1.78 6.01 -4.03
N ILE A 42 0.90 6.54 -4.90
CA ILE A 42 -0.11 5.72 -5.59
C ILE A 42 0.52 4.59 -6.41
N ILE A 43 1.62 4.85 -7.11
CA ILE A 43 2.32 3.83 -7.90
C ILE A 43 2.80 2.70 -6.99
N PHE A 44 3.45 3.02 -5.87
CA PHE A 44 3.92 2.02 -4.92
C PHE A 44 2.78 1.22 -4.29
N TYR A 45 1.69 1.87 -3.90
CA TYR A 45 0.52 1.17 -3.37
C TYR A 45 -0.11 0.22 -4.41
N LYS A 46 -0.21 0.62 -5.68
CA LYS A 46 -0.69 -0.27 -6.76
C LYS A 46 0.26 -1.45 -7.03
N MET A 47 1.56 -1.23 -6.92
CA MET A 47 2.55 -2.32 -6.98
C MET A 47 2.35 -3.29 -5.81
N ALA A 48 2.15 -2.80 -4.58
CA ALA A 48 1.82 -3.63 -3.43
C ALA A 48 0.55 -4.47 -3.68
N THR A 49 -0.52 -3.88 -4.23
CA THR A 49 -1.73 -4.60 -4.65
C THR A 49 -1.42 -5.75 -5.59
N SER A 50 -0.54 -5.51 -6.57
CA SER A 50 -0.19 -6.47 -7.60
C SER A 50 0.62 -7.65 -7.03
N TYR A 51 1.55 -7.38 -6.12
CA TYR A 51 2.28 -8.43 -5.39
C TYR A 51 1.37 -9.20 -4.44
N TYR A 52 0.45 -8.54 -3.75
CA TYR A 52 -0.50 -9.22 -2.88
C TYR A 52 -1.40 -10.17 -3.67
N LYS A 53 -1.88 -9.75 -4.85
CA LYS A 53 -2.62 -10.63 -5.77
C LYS A 53 -1.83 -11.88 -6.12
N LYS A 54 -0.54 -11.74 -6.46
CA LYS A 54 0.36 -12.88 -6.73
C LYS A 54 0.54 -13.77 -5.49
N ALA A 55 0.69 -13.18 -4.31
CA ALA A 55 0.80 -13.92 -3.06
C ALA A 55 -0.43 -14.82 -2.83
N LEU A 56 -1.64 -14.30 -3.06
CA LEU A 56 -2.89 -15.06 -2.97
C LEU A 56 -3.01 -16.15 -4.04
N THR A 57 -2.48 -15.94 -5.25
CA THR A 57 -2.41 -17.00 -6.26
C THR A 57 -1.54 -18.16 -5.78
N TYR A 58 -0.37 -17.87 -5.21
CA TYR A 58 0.49 -18.92 -4.65
C TYR A 58 -0.10 -19.57 -3.40
N HIS A 59 -0.81 -18.81 -2.57
CA HIS A 59 -1.54 -19.35 -1.42
C HIS A 59 -2.50 -20.46 -1.85
N LYS A 60 -3.38 -20.18 -2.82
CA LYS A 60 -4.34 -21.17 -3.36
C LYS A 60 -3.68 -22.39 -4.03
N GLN A 61 -2.44 -22.25 -4.50
CA GLN A 61 -1.71 -23.38 -5.09
C GLN A 61 -1.15 -24.32 -4.02
N LEU A 62 -0.90 -23.82 -2.81
CA LEU A 62 -0.34 -24.61 -1.71
C LEU A 62 -1.32 -25.69 -1.21
N ASP A 63 -2.63 -25.47 -1.33
CA ASP A 63 -3.68 -26.46 -0.98
C ASP A 63 -3.50 -27.83 -1.66
N LYS A 64 -2.77 -27.87 -2.79
CA LYS A 64 -2.53 -29.09 -3.58
C LYS A 64 -1.40 -29.97 -3.04
N TYR A 65 -0.65 -29.47 -2.08
CA TYR A 65 0.57 -30.11 -1.60
C TYR A 65 0.41 -30.50 -0.13
N LYS A 66 0.90 -31.69 0.22
CA LYS A 66 1.01 -32.13 1.61
C LYS A 66 2.36 -31.66 2.15
N PHE A 67 2.35 -30.92 3.25
CA PHE A 67 3.55 -30.41 3.89
C PHE A 67 3.72 -30.97 5.29
N ILE A 68 4.97 -31.18 5.68
CA ILE A 68 5.36 -31.43 7.07
C ILE A 68 5.74 -30.08 7.67
N LYS A 69 5.14 -29.73 8.81
CA LYS A 69 5.49 -28.51 9.53
C LYS A 69 6.87 -28.70 10.16
N ILE A 70 7.81 -27.80 9.84
CA ILE A 70 9.17 -27.84 10.40
C ILE A 70 9.26 -26.72 11.44
N GLN A 71 9.48 -27.09 12.70
CA GLN A 71 9.60 -26.11 13.78
C GLN A 71 10.98 -25.42 13.71
N GLY A 72 10.98 -24.12 13.40
CA GLY A 72 12.17 -23.26 13.44
C GLY A 72 11.75 -21.79 13.37
N ASN A 73 12.43 -20.92 14.12
CA ASN A 73 11.97 -19.54 14.40
C ASN A 73 11.62 -18.70 13.16
N GLY A 74 12.32 -18.87 12.03
CA GLY A 74 12.00 -18.16 10.78
C GLY A 74 10.85 -18.77 9.99
N ILE A 75 10.67 -20.09 10.07
CA ILE A 75 9.60 -20.84 9.40
C ILE A 75 8.25 -20.53 10.06
N THR A 76 8.23 -20.43 11.40
CA THR A 76 7.02 -20.13 12.17
C THR A 76 6.37 -18.80 11.77
N ASN A 77 7.17 -17.77 11.46
CA ASN A 77 6.63 -16.47 11.01
C ASN A 77 5.93 -16.58 9.64
N TRP A 78 6.46 -17.40 8.74
CA TRP A 78 5.85 -17.62 7.42
C TRP A 78 4.59 -18.48 7.54
N GLU A 79 4.61 -19.50 8.40
CA GLU A 79 3.42 -20.29 8.72
C GLU A 79 2.31 -19.44 9.35
N ASP A 80 2.65 -18.51 10.25
CA ASP A 80 1.70 -17.55 10.83
C ASP A 80 1.09 -16.63 9.76
N GLU A 81 1.92 -16.05 8.89
CA GLU A 81 1.43 -15.20 7.79
C GLU A 81 0.49 -15.93 6.84
N TYR A 82 0.82 -17.20 6.53
CA TYR A 82 -0.05 -18.06 5.72
C TYR A 82 -1.40 -18.25 6.43
N TYR A 83 -1.37 -18.68 7.69
CA TYR A 83 -2.57 -18.95 8.47
C TYR A 83 -3.47 -17.72 8.59
N ARG A 84 -2.89 -16.55 8.91
CA ARG A 84 -3.63 -15.29 9.06
C ARG A 84 -4.26 -14.80 7.75
N ILE A 85 -3.64 -15.11 6.60
CA ILE A 85 -4.24 -14.85 5.29
C ILE A 85 -5.42 -15.79 5.04
N GLU A 86 -5.28 -17.07 5.38
CA GLU A 86 -6.33 -18.07 5.23
C GLU A 86 -7.59 -17.72 6.05
N ILE A 87 -7.42 -17.35 7.33
CA ILE A 87 -8.53 -16.91 8.19
C ILE A 87 -8.94 -15.44 7.97
N LYS A 88 -8.32 -14.76 6.99
CA LYS A 88 -8.58 -13.35 6.62
C LYS A 88 -8.29 -12.30 7.70
N GLU A 89 -7.59 -12.65 8.78
CA GLU A 89 -7.09 -11.69 9.76
C GLU A 89 -6.03 -10.74 9.16
N LEU A 90 -5.31 -11.20 8.14
CA LEU A 90 -4.35 -10.40 7.40
C LEU A 90 -4.84 -10.17 5.97
N ASN A 91 -5.45 -9.02 5.73
CA ASN A 91 -5.85 -8.58 4.39
C ASN A 91 -5.17 -7.25 3.99
N TYR A 92 -4.13 -7.36 3.16
CA TYR A 92 -3.41 -6.18 2.68
C TYR A 92 -4.22 -5.31 1.71
N TYR A 93 -5.26 -5.83 1.05
CA TYR A 93 -6.12 -4.98 0.20
C TYR A 93 -6.79 -3.89 1.01
N ASP A 94 -7.33 -4.22 2.19
CA ASP A 94 -8.04 -3.24 3.03
C ASP A 94 -7.10 -2.14 3.50
N ILE A 95 -5.86 -2.49 3.83
CA ILE A 95 -4.83 -1.51 4.20
C ILE A 95 -4.53 -0.59 3.01
N ILE A 96 -4.25 -1.17 1.84
CA ILE A 96 -3.87 -0.41 0.64
C ILE A 96 -5.02 0.49 0.16
N GLU A 97 -6.25 -0.02 0.16
CA GLU A 97 -7.43 0.71 -0.27
C GLU A 97 -7.67 1.94 0.62
N ARG A 98 -7.57 1.79 1.95
CA ARG A 98 -7.67 2.92 2.88
C ARG A 98 -6.66 4.03 2.55
N GLU A 99 -5.41 3.67 2.29
CA GLU A 99 -4.38 4.65 1.94
C GLU A 99 -4.66 5.34 0.60
N LEU A 100 -5.09 4.59 -0.42
CA LEU A 100 -5.45 5.14 -1.73
C LEU A 100 -6.65 6.10 -1.65
N ILE A 101 -7.70 5.75 -0.90
CA ILE A 101 -8.87 6.61 -0.66
C ILE A 101 -8.44 7.91 0.01
N ARG A 102 -7.57 7.83 1.02
CA ARG A 102 -7.05 9.01 1.71
C ARG A 102 -6.25 9.91 0.77
N ILE A 103 -5.35 9.36 -0.04
CA ILE A 103 -4.62 10.15 -1.04
C ILE A 103 -5.59 10.82 -2.03
N ALA A 104 -6.60 10.10 -2.52
CA ALA A 104 -7.58 10.65 -3.44
C ALA A 104 -8.34 11.85 -2.82
N LYS A 105 -8.71 11.75 -1.53
CA LYS A 105 -9.30 12.86 -0.77
C LYS A 105 -8.35 14.06 -0.69
N ASN A 106 -7.08 13.82 -0.36
CA ASN A 106 -6.07 14.87 -0.27
C ASN A 106 -5.88 15.60 -1.62
N LYS A 107 -5.75 14.86 -2.72
CA LYS A 107 -5.63 15.44 -4.07
C LYS A 107 -6.82 16.33 -4.45
N ARG A 108 -8.05 15.95 -4.07
CA ARG A 108 -9.26 16.77 -4.31
C ARG A 108 -9.23 18.10 -3.54
N VAL A 109 -8.70 18.10 -2.32
CA VAL A 109 -8.54 19.33 -1.54
C VAL A 109 -7.56 20.28 -2.25
N PHE A 110 -6.45 19.76 -2.76
CA PHE A 110 -5.49 20.55 -3.54
C PHE A 110 -6.09 21.08 -4.85
N SER A 111 -6.87 20.28 -5.59
CA SER A 111 -7.45 20.73 -6.86
C SER A 111 -8.50 21.82 -6.67
N LYS A 112 -9.42 21.67 -5.72
CA LYS A 112 -10.48 22.66 -5.42
C LYS A 112 -9.91 24.02 -5.01
N LYS A 113 -8.85 24.05 -4.19
CA LYS A 113 -8.19 25.31 -3.78
C LYS A 113 -7.54 26.05 -4.96
N THR A 114 -7.01 25.34 -5.95
CA THR A 114 -6.47 25.96 -7.19
C THR A 114 -7.51 26.77 -7.93
N LYS A 115 -8.74 26.22 -8.02
CA LYS A 115 -9.82 26.84 -8.78
C LYS A 115 -10.30 28.14 -8.12
N PHE A 116 -10.26 28.21 -6.79
CA PHE A 116 -10.60 29.42 -6.03
C PHE A 116 -9.55 30.54 -6.19
N LEU A 117 -8.26 30.19 -6.21
CA LEU A 117 -7.18 31.16 -6.42
C LEU A 117 -7.16 31.77 -7.82
N LEU A 118 -7.64 31.04 -8.83
CA LEU A 118 -7.71 31.50 -10.23
C LEU A 118 -8.90 32.42 -10.54
N ILE A 119 -9.85 32.57 -9.62
CA ILE A 119 -11.04 33.43 -9.79
C ILE A 119 -10.86 34.80 -9.10
N LEU A 120 -9.78 34.96 -8.32
CA LEU A 120 -9.48 36.15 -7.52
C LEU A 120 -8.39 37.07 -8.12
N PHE A 121 -7.96 36.81 -9.36
CA PHE A 121 -7.04 37.64 -10.14
C PHE A 121 -7.62 37.82 -11.54
#